data_AF-A0A956VNX3-F1
#
_entry.id   AF-A0A956VNX3-F1
#
_cell.length_a   1.000
_cell.length_b   1.000
_cell.length_c   1.000
_cell.angle_alpha   90.00
_cell.angle_beta   90.00
_cell.angle_gamma   90.00
#
_symmetry.space_group_name_H-M   'P 1'
#
loop_
_entity.id
_entity.type
_entity.pdbx_description
1 polymer ?
#
loop_
_entity_poly.entity_id
_entity_poly.type
_entity_poly.pdbx_seq_one_letter_code
_entity_poly.pdbx_strand_id
1 'polypeptide(L)'
;MAEAAVEERTRAIGEELLADLERYRPRAAERMQDWLLTDALADDAFRGRMLRFIDVFATVETTGDAEELHRLLREYFPPGLPHVPRALRWLLRIARDPLLPSTALLEATRRAVALFARRFIADPDPRAMGGLLDELQSAGRLPSLDLLGEAVLSEREADAYEARYRRLLGDLAAHPLAGTATRAGDPALQVSLKLSSLTYRFTPVDLDGSVARVAPRLERIADAARAAGVGICVDAEQYETRDVVWAAWQRTFSAGGPHADWRGAGMVVQAYLRDADRHLDAVIDAAHRRGVPFQVRLVKGAYWDYET
;
A
#
# COMPACT_ATOMS: atom_id res chain seq x y z
N MET A 1 -27.70 -26.68 -12.26
CA MET A 1 -28.69 -25.58 -12.39
C MET A 1 -28.25 -24.34 -11.61
N ALA A 2 -27.88 -24.44 -10.32
CA ALA A 2 -27.39 -23.29 -9.55
C ALA A 2 -26.10 -22.67 -10.12
N GLU A 3 -25.13 -23.50 -10.51
CA GLU A 3 -23.85 -23.03 -11.08
C GLU A 3 -24.03 -22.27 -12.40
N ALA A 4 -24.84 -22.79 -13.33
CA ALA A 4 -25.17 -22.10 -14.58
C ALA A 4 -25.86 -20.75 -14.34
N ALA A 5 -26.74 -20.65 -13.32
CA ALA A 5 -27.38 -19.40 -12.95
C ALA A 5 -26.40 -18.39 -12.33
N VAL A 6 -25.42 -18.87 -11.56
CA VAL A 6 -24.33 -18.03 -11.01
C VAL A 6 -23.45 -17.49 -12.13
N GLU A 7 -23.06 -18.33 -13.08
CA GLU A 7 -22.26 -17.92 -14.25
C GLU A 7 -22.98 -16.89 -15.11
N GLU A 8 -24.26 -17.13 -15.43
CA GLU A 8 -25.08 -16.20 -16.20
C GLU A 8 -25.21 -14.84 -15.49
N ARG A 9 -25.47 -14.86 -14.17
CA ARG A 9 -25.57 -13.63 -13.38
C ARG A 9 -24.24 -12.91 -13.27
N THR A 10 -23.14 -13.63 -13.10
CA THR A 10 -21.78 -13.07 -13.03
C THR A 10 -21.43 -12.37 -14.33
N ARG A 11 -21.72 -13.00 -15.47
CA ARG A 11 -21.53 -12.41 -16.79
C ARG A 11 -22.36 -11.14 -16.97
N ALA A 12 -23.65 -11.17 -16.62
CA ALA A 12 -24.52 -10.01 -16.75
C ALA A 12 -24.02 -8.81 -15.93
N ILE A 13 -23.58 -9.04 -14.69
CA ILE A 13 -22.96 -8.00 -13.84
C ILE A 13 -21.66 -7.49 -14.47
N GLY A 14 -20.81 -8.38 -15.00
CA GLY A 14 -19.57 -8.01 -15.68
C GLY A 14 -19.79 -7.12 -16.90
N GLU A 15 -20.79 -7.45 -17.72
CA GLU A 15 -21.18 -6.66 -18.89
C GLU A 15 -21.74 -5.28 -18.50
N GLU A 16 -22.53 -5.19 -17.41
CA GLU A 16 -23.03 -3.94 -16.86
C GLU A 16 -21.89 -3.04 -16.37
N LEU A 17 -20.97 -3.60 -15.57
CA LEU A 17 -19.79 -2.87 -15.07
C LEU A 17 -18.90 -2.38 -16.21
N LEU A 18 -18.71 -3.20 -17.26
CA LEU A 18 -17.93 -2.80 -18.44
C LEU A 18 -18.61 -1.64 -19.18
N ALA A 19 -19.93 -1.70 -19.37
CA ALA A 19 -20.68 -0.63 -20.02
C ALA A 19 -20.60 0.69 -19.23
N ASP A 20 -20.64 0.63 -17.90
CA ASP A 20 -20.49 1.81 -17.05
C ASP A 20 -19.05 2.38 -17.09
N LEU A 21 -18.03 1.52 -17.14
CA LEU A 21 -16.64 1.93 -17.35
C LEU A 21 -16.45 2.64 -18.69
N GLU A 22 -17.08 2.16 -19.77
CA GLU A 22 -17.01 2.79 -21.10
C GLU A 22 -17.71 4.17 -21.15
N ARG A 23 -18.71 4.39 -20.29
CA ARG A 23 -19.42 5.67 -20.16
C ARG A 23 -18.67 6.68 -19.29
N TYR A 24 -17.77 6.23 -18.42
CA TYR A 24 -17.02 7.12 -17.54
C TYR A 24 -16.22 8.15 -18.34
N ARG A 25 -16.39 9.43 -17.99
CA ARG A 25 -15.66 10.55 -18.59
C ARG A 25 -14.73 11.16 -17.54
N PRO A 26 -13.43 10.85 -17.57
CA PRO A 26 -12.48 11.44 -16.63
C PRO A 26 -12.42 12.97 -16.79
N ARG A 27 -12.24 13.66 -15.67
CA ARG A 27 -12.03 15.11 -15.62
C ARG A 27 -10.76 15.48 -16.40
N ALA A 28 -10.61 16.74 -16.79
CA ALA A 28 -9.43 17.18 -17.57
C ALA A 28 -8.10 16.89 -16.86
N ALA A 29 -8.05 17.06 -15.53
CA ALA A 29 -6.87 16.74 -14.72
C ALA A 29 -6.58 15.23 -14.68
N GLU A 30 -7.61 14.40 -14.49
CA GLU A 30 -7.51 12.93 -14.52
C GLU A 30 -7.03 12.45 -15.88
N ARG A 31 -7.58 12.98 -16.99
CA ARG A 31 -7.13 12.67 -18.35
C ARG A 31 -5.65 12.96 -18.58
N MET A 32 -5.16 14.08 -18.08
CA MET A 32 -3.74 14.43 -18.22
C MET A 32 -2.86 13.45 -17.44
N GLN A 33 -3.26 13.08 -16.23
CA GLN A 33 -2.54 12.11 -15.38
C GLN A 33 -2.58 10.69 -15.96
N ASP A 34 -3.76 10.21 -16.35
CA ASP A 34 -3.94 8.88 -16.95
C ASP A 34 -3.19 8.77 -18.27
N TRP A 35 -3.19 9.84 -19.08
CA TRP A 35 -2.39 9.91 -20.30
C TRP A 35 -0.89 9.86 -20.00
N LEU A 36 -0.40 10.61 -19.02
CA LEU A 36 1.00 10.56 -18.60
C LEU A 36 1.40 9.16 -18.11
N LEU A 37 0.58 8.53 -17.28
CA LEU A 37 0.83 7.18 -16.76
C LEU A 37 0.78 6.12 -17.87
N THR A 38 -0.24 6.15 -18.72
CA THR A 38 -0.40 5.17 -19.80
C THR A 38 0.74 5.28 -20.80
N ASP A 39 1.09 6.50 -21.25
CA ASP A 39 2.18 6.73 -22.20
C ASP A 39 3.54 6.37 -21.57
N ALA A 40 3.77 6.72 -20.30
CA ALA A 40 5.02 6.39 -19.59
C ALA A 40 5.19 4.90 -19.28
N LEU A 41 4.10 4.14 -19.18
CA LEU A 41 4.12 2.70 -18.89
C LEU A 41 3.99 1.82 -20.14
N ALA A 42 3.69 2.41 -21.31
CA ALA A 42 3.44 1.70 -22.56
C ALA A 42 4.67 1.00 -23.15
N ASP A 43 5.88 1.53 -22.92
CA ASP A 43 7.14 0.92 -23.37
C ASP A 43 7.88 0.31 -22.18
N ASP A 44 8.13 -1.00 -22.23
CA ASP A 44 8.74 -1.75 -21.14
C ASP A 44 10.16 -1.26 -20.80
N ALA A 45 10.94 -0.84 -21.82
CA ALA A 45 12.31 -0.38 -21.63
C ALA A 45 12.35 1.02 -20.99
N PHE A 46 11.47 1.93 -21.42
CA PHE A 46 11.31 3.24 -20.81
C PHE A 46 10.75 3.12 -19.39
N ARG A 47 9.71 2.30 -19.18
CA ARG A 47 9.13 2.03 -17.86
C ARG A 47 10.19 1.55 -16.87
N GLY A 48 10.98 0.55 -17.25
CA GLY A 48 12.04 0.02 -16.37
C GLY A 48 13.09 1.06 -15.99
N ARG A 49 13.49 1.93 -16.93
CA ARG A 49 14.42 3.04 -16.67
C ARG A 49 13.81 4.10 -15.75
N MET A 50 12.56 4.47 -16.00
CA MET A 50 11.85 5.46 -15.20
C MET A 50 11.68 5.00 -13.75
N LEU A 51 11.24 3.75 -13.53
CA LEU A 51 11.06 3.20 -12.19
C LEU A 51 12.39 3.13 -11.42
N ARG A 52 13.47 2.67 -12.06
CA ARG A 52 14.81 2.68 -11.45
C ARG A 52 15.34 4.09 -11.18
N PHE A 53 15.06 5.05 -12.06
CA PHE A 53 15.43 6.44 -11.82
C PHE A 53 14.71 7.02 -10.60
N ILE A 54 13.40 6.79 -10.48
CA ILE A 54 12.60 7.24 -9.33
C ILE A 54 13.14 6.64 -8.03
N ASP A 55 13.47 5.34 -8.04
CA ASP A 55 14.06 4.64 -6.90
C ASP A 55 15.39 5.27 -6.43
N VAL A 56 16.34 5.46 -7.36
CA VAL A 56 17.64 6.09 -7.03
C VAL A 56 17.50 7.57 -6.69
N PHE A 57 16.53 8.27 -7.29
CA PHE A 57 16.28 9.69 -7.04
C PHE A 57 15.95 9.97 -5.57
N ALA A 58 15.28 9.06 -4.87
CA ALA A 58 15.00 9.20 -3.43
C ALA A 58 16.29 9.38 -2.60
N THR A 59 17.38 8.70 -2.98
CA THR A 59 18.69 8.87 -2.34
C THR A 59 19.29 10.25 -2.63
N VAL A 60 19.21 10.71 -3.88
CA VAL A 60 19.73 12.02 -4.31
C VAL A 60 18.97 13.17 -3.69
N GLU A 61 17.65 13.01 -3.52
CA GLU A 61 16.82 14.00 -2.85
C GLU A 61 17.28 14.23 -1.40
N THR A 62 17.71 13.16 -0.72
CA THR A 62 18.20 13.20 0.65
C THR A 62 19.57 13.88 0.76
N THR A 63 20.48 13.61 -0.19
CA THR A 63 21.81 14.23 -0.21
C THR A 63 21.81 15.66 -0.75
N GLY A 64 20.83 15.99 -1.60
CA GLY A 64 20.77 17.28 -2.29
C GLY A 64 21.83 17.44 -3.39
N ASP A 65 22.47 16.35 -3.84
CA ASP A 65 23.55 16.38 -4.81
C ASP A 65 23.02 16.59 -6.24
N ALA A 66 23.12 17.83 -6.70
CA ALA A 66 22.58 18.23 -7.98
C ALA A 66 23.50 17.90 -9.18
N GLU A 67 24.78 17.60 -8.95
CA GLU A 67 25.68 17.08 -9.98
C GLU A 67 25.38 15.60 -10.25
N GLU A 68 25.16 14.85 -9.18
CA GLU A 68 24.73 13.46 -9.23
C GLU A 68 23.39 13.31 -9.96
N LEU A 69 22.44 14.21 -9.70
CA LEU A 69 21.16 14.25 -10.44
C LEU A 69 21.37 14.40 -11.95
N HIS A 70 22.26 15.31 -12.37
CA HIS A 70 22.58 15.53 -13.79
C HIS A 70 23.22 14.30 -14.43
N ARG A 71 24.03 13.57 -13.67
CA ARG A 71 24.65 12.32 -14.12
C ARG A 71 23.59 11.24 -14.32
N LEU A 72 22.73 11.01 -13.32
CA LEU A 72 21.67 10.02 -13.37
C LEU A 72 20.65 10.29 -14.49
N LEU A 73 20.23 11.55 -14.68
CA LEU A 73 19.33 11.91 -15.77
C LEU A 73 19.91 11.58 -17.15
N ARG A 74 21.23 11.73 -17.34
CA ARG A 74 21.92 11.37 -18.58
C ARG A 74 22.08 9.85 -18.76
N GLU A 75 22.37 9.13 -17.68
CA GLU A 75 22.54 7.67 -17.68
C GLU A 75 21.22 6.93 -17.91
N TYR A 76 20.17 7.29 -17.17
CA TYR A 76 18.85 6.67 -17.27
C TYR A 76 18.13 7.11 -18.53
N PHE A 77 18.25 8.37 -18.89
CA PHE A 77 17.64 8.94 -20.08
C PHE A 77 18.70 9.52 -21.03
N PRO A 78 19.38 8.69 -21.85
CA PRO A 78 20.29 9.20 -22.88
C PRO A 78 19.54 9.89 -24.05
N PRO A 79 20.23 10.76 -24.81
CA PRO A 79 19.72 11.27 -26.08
C PRO A 79 19.51 10.14 -27.08
N GLY A 80 18.41 10.18 -27.85
CA GLY A 80 18.10 9.15 -28.84
C GLY A 80 17.41 7.89 -28.29
N LEU A 81 16.93 7.91 -27.05
CA LEU A 81 16.08 6.83 -26.51
C LEU A 81 14.90 6.55 -27.46
N PRO A 82 14.73 5.30 -27.93
CA PRO A 82 13.55 4.92 -28.68
C PRO A 82 12.31 4.98 -27.77
N HIS A 83 11.16 5.29 -28.36
CA HIS A 83 9.84 5.27 -27.70
C HIS A 83 9.67 6.17 -26.46
N VAL A 84 10.43 7.28 -26.33
CA VAL A 84 10.13 8.27 -25.28
C VAL A 84 8.74 8.89 -25.51
N PRO A 85 7.85 8.83 -24.50
CA PRO A 85 6.55 9.50 -24.49
C PRO A 85 6.64 10.94 -24.99
N ARG A 86 5.73 11.36 -25.87
CA ARG A 86 5.86 12.69 -26.51
C ARG A 86 5.86 13.83 -25.48
N ALA A 87 5.10 13.66 -24.41
CA ALA A 87 5.03 14.57 -23.27
C ALA A 87 6.40 14.76 -22.59
N LEU A 88 7.07 13.64 -22.33
CA LEU A 88 8.31 13.60 -21.55
C LEU A 88 9.52 14.03 -22.37
N ARG A 89 9.43 14.03 -23.70
CA ARG A 89 10.52 14.53 -24.58
C ARG A 89 10.88 15.99 -24.32
N TRP A 90 9.88 16.83 -24.06
CA TRP A 90 10.13 18.25 -23.76
C TRP A 90 10.75 18.42 -22.37
N LEU A 91 10.20 17.73 -21.36
CA LEU A 91 10.71 17.71 -19.99
C LEU A 91 12.16 17.21 -19.93
N LEU A 92 12.47 16.09 -20.61
CA LEU A 92 13.82 15.54 -20.68
C LEU A 92 14.79 16.43 -21.46
N ARG A 93 14.32 17.18 -22.48
CA ARG A 93 15.17 18.16 -23.16
C ARG A 93 15.57 19.30 -22.25
N ILE A 94 14.64 19.81 -21.45
CA ILE A 94 14.91 20.86 -20.46
C ILE A 94 15.80 20.34 -19.34
N ALA A 95 15.50 19.14 -18.83
CA ALA A 95 16.29 18.51 -17.77
C ALA A 95 17.74 18.20 -18.17
N ARG A 96 18.04 18.22 -19.47
CA ARG A 96 19.38 18.02 -20.04
C ARG A 96 20.05 19.31 -20.49
N ASP A 97 19.39 20.46 -20.36
CA ASP A 97 19.96 21.74 -20.76
C ASP A 97 21.11 22.13 -19.82
N PRO A 98 22.36 22.22 -20.30
CA PRO A 98 23.51 22.56 -19.46
C PRO A 98 23.44 23.97 -18.88
N LEU A 99 22.53 24.82 -19.36
CA LEU A 99 22.30 26.17 -18.83
C LEU A 99 21.35 26.19 -17.64
N LEU A 100 20.67 25.08 -17.32
CA LEU A 100 19.76 25.03 -16.19
C LEU A 100 20.56 24.92 -14.88
N PRO A 101 20.35 25.85 -13.92
CA PRO A 101 20.98 25.73 -12.61
C PRO A 101 20.62 24.40 -11.95
N SER A 102 21.61 23.74 -11.37
CA SER A 102 21.48 22.39 -10.80
C SER A 102 20.41 22.31 -9.70
N THR A 103 20.24 23.39 -8.92
CA THR A 103 19.17 23.55 -7.92
C THR A 103 17.78 23.64 -8.54
N ALA A 104 17.63 24.35 -9.66
CA ALA A 104 16.36 24.46 -10.38
C ALA A 104 15.97 23.12 -11.02
N LEU A 105 16.94 22.36 -11.52
CA LEU A 105 16.73 21.02 -12.04
C LEU A 105 16.25 20.04 -10.95
N LEU A 106 16.88 20.10 -9.77
CA LEU A 106 16.48 19.29 -8.62
C LEU A 106 15.03 19.58 -8.22
N GLU A 107 14.67 20.84 -8.07
CA GLU A 107 13.30 21.25 -7.72
C GLU A 107 12.27 20.84 -8.80
N ALA A 108 12.61 21.02 -10.07
CA ALA A 108 11.74 20.59 -11.17
C ALA A 108 11.53 19.07 -11.17
N THR A 109 12.60 18.30 -10.94
CA THR A 109 12.55 16.83 -10.88
C THR A 109 11.73 16.37 -9.67
N ARG A 110 11.94 16.98 -8.49
CA ARG A 110 11.12 16.72 -7.28
C ARG A 110 9.64 16.91 -7.56
N ARG A 111 9.26 18.03 -8.21
CA ARG A 111 7.85 18.30 -8.55
C ARG A 111 7.29 17.28 -9.52
N ALA A 112 8.08 16.84 -10.50
CA ALA A 112 7.66 15.81 -11.45
C ALA A 112 7.43 14.47 -10.74
N VAL A 113 8.39 14.00 -9.93
CA VAL A 113 8.26 12.75 -9.17
C VAL A 113 7.11 12.84 -8.17
N ALA A 114 6.97 13.96 -7.46
CA ALA A 114 5.86 14.19 -6.54
C ALA A 114 4.49 14.18 -7.24
N LEU A 115 4.39 14.69 -8.47
CA LEU A 115 3.15 14.61 -9.25
C LEU A 115 2.75 13.16 -9.55
N PHE A 116 3.71 12.30 -9.88
CA PHE A 116 3.46 10.86 -10.06
C PHE A 116 3.12 10.19 -8.72
N ALA A 117 3.86 10.51 -7.65
CA ALA A 117 3.67 9.93 -6.32
C ALA A 117 2.31 10.29 -5.70
N ARG A 118 1.86 11.54 -5.83
CA ARG A 118 0.58 12.04 -5.28
C ARG A 118 -0.66 11.29 -5.78
N ARG A 119 -0.55 10.55 -6.89
CA ARG A 119 -1.65 9.68 -7.36
C ARG A 119 -1.85 8.46 -6.47
N PHE A 120 -0.78 8.00 -5.82
CA PHE A 120 -0.71 6.76 -5.06
C PHE A 120 -0.47 6.98 -3.56
N ILE A 121 0.11 8.12 -3.18
CA ILE A 121 0.56 8.43 -1.83
C ILE A 121 -0.22 9.62 -1.30
N ALA A 122 -0.89 9.43 -0.16
CA ALA A 122 -1.53 10.50 0.58
C ALA A 122 -0.49 11.38 1.28
N ASP A 123 -0.78 12.68 1.39
CA ASP A 123 0.06 13.61 2.14
C ASP A 123 -0.01 13.26 3.64
N PRO A 124 1.14 13.12 4.34
CA PRO A 124 1.16 12.78 5.75
C PRO A 124 0.66 13.91 6.67
N ASP A 125 0.43 15.12 6.16
CA ASP A 125 -0.15 16.22 6.94
C ASP A 125 -1.57 15.87 7.42
N PRO A 126 -1.88 15.99 8.73
CA PRO A 126 -3.19 15.62 9.27
C PRO A 126 -4.37 16.39 8.65
N ARG A 127 -4.18 17.65 8.23
CA ARG A 127 -5.25 18.43 7.58
C ARG A 127 -5.50 17.94 6.17
N ALA A 128 -4.43 17.66 5.43
CA ALA A 128 -4.53 17.07 4.10
C ALA A 128 -5.19 15.68 4.16
N MET A 129 -4.83 14.86 5.14
CA MET A 129 -5.46 13.58 5.41
C MET A 129 -6.96 13.72 5.69
N GLY A 130 -7.36 14.66 6.55
CA GLY A 130 -8.77 14.95 6.82
C GLY A 130 -9.55 15.32 5.54
N GLY A 131 -9.00 16.21 4.72
CA GLY A 131 -9.63 16.57 3.43
C GLY A 131 -9.78 15.39 2.47
N LEU A 132 -8.80 14.48 2.42
CA LEU A 132 -8.88 13.25 1.64
C LEU A 132 -9.98 12.31 2.17
N LEU A 133 -10.09 12.16 3.49
CA LEU A 133 -11.13 11.32 4.11
C LEU A 133 -12.53 11.88 3.83
N ASP A 134 -12.72 13.20 3.91
CA ASP A 134 -13.98 13.87 3.56
C ASP A 134 -14.35 13.64 2.09
N GLU A 135 -13.38 13.78 1.17
CA GLU A 135 -13.59 13.52 -0.26
C GLU A 135 -14.04 12.07 -0.51
N LEU A 136 -13.31 11.10 0.07
CA LEU A 136 -13.64 9.68 -0.06
C LEU A 136 -15.02 9.36 0.54
N GLN A 137 -15.34 9.90 1.70
CA GLN A 137 -16.63 9.72 2.35
C GLN A 137 -17.77 10.28 1.49
N SER A 138 -17.60 11.47 0.90
CA SER A 138 -18.60 12.08 0.01
C SER A 138 -18.86 11.22 -1.25
N ALA A 139 -17.86 10.45 -1.68
CA ALA A 139 -17.95 9.48 -2.76
C ALA A 139 -18.44 8.09 -2.28
N GLY A 140 -18.82 7.93 -1.01
CA GLY A 140 -19.27 6.67 -0.43
C GLY A 140 -18.16 5.62 -0.27
N ARG A 141 -16.89 6.06 -0.20
CA ARG A 141 -15.71 5.20 -0.09
C ARG A 141 -15.14 5.27 1.32
N LEU A 142 -14.71 4.12 1.82
CA LEU A 142 -14.11 3.96 3.14
C LEU A 142 -12.67 3.46 2.97
N PRO A 143 -11.65 4.23 3.41
CA PRO A 143 -10.26 3.89 3.13
C PRO A 143 -9.64 2.93 4.16
N SER A 144 -8.65 2.18 3.66
CA SER A 144 -7.62 1.52 4.46
C SER A 144 -6.29 2.22 4.16
N LEU A 145 -5.63 2.76 5.18
CA LEU A 145 -4.39 3.55 5.03
C LEU A 145 -3.16 2.67 5.26
N ASP A 146 -2.24 2.64 4.29
CA ASP A 146 -0.94 1.94 4.41
C ASP A 146 0.17 2.96 4.70
N LEU A 147 0.94 2.73 5.75
CA LEU A 147 2.11 3.55 6.02
C LEU A 147 3.30 3.03 5.23
N LEU A 148 3.68 3.83 4.23
CA LEU A 148 4.90 3.59 3.49
C LEU A 148 6.12 3.63 4.41
N GLY A 149 6.99 2.65 4.25
CA GLY A 149 8.25 2.52 4.96
C GLY A 149 9.25 1.74 4.13
N GLU A 150 10.51 1.98 4.41
CA GLU A 150 11.62 1.18 3.91
C GLU A 150 11.78 -0.09 4.77
N ALA A 151 12.64 -1.00 4.31
CA ALA A 151 13.00 -2.18 5.09
C ALA A 151 13.54 -1.76 6.47
N VAL A 152 13.02 -2.40 7.51
CA VAL A 152 13.49 -2.18 8.89
C VAL A 152 14.72 -3.03 9.13
N LEU A 153 15.85 -2.38 9.40
CA LEU A 153 17.17 -3.00 9.55
C LEU A 153 17.70 -2.93 10.98
N SER A 154 16.99 -2.24 11.89
CA SER A 154 17.34 -2.16 13.31
C SER A 154 16.12 -2.12 14.24
N GLU A 155 16.32 -2.44 15.51
CA GLU A 155 15.27 -2.27 16.54
C GLU A 155 14.81 -0.81 16.67
N ARG A 156 15.73 0.15 16.49
CA ARG A 156 15.40 1.58 16.52
C ARG A 156 14.44 1.96 15.39
N GLU A 157 14.64 1.40 14.20
CA GLU A 157 13.74 1.62 13.06
C GLU A 157 12.38 0.95 13.28
N ALA A 158 12.36 -0.25 13.88
CA ALA A 158 11.10 -0.91 14.27
C ALA A 158 10.30 -0.06 15.28
N ASP A 159 10.97 0.52 16.28
CA ASP A 159 10.35 1.41 17.26
C ASP A 159 9.84 2.70 16.61
N ALA A 160 10.62 3.28 15.68
CA ALA A 160 10.20 4.45 14.93
C ALA A 160 8.98 4.16 14.05
N TYR A 161 8.93 2.98 13.41
CA TYR A 161 7.81 2.55 12.58
C TYR A 161 6.54 2.34 13.41
N GLU A 162 6.63 1.67 14.57
CA GLU A 162 5.52 1.55 15.53
C GLU A 162 5.01 2.93 15.98
N ALA A 163 5.92 3.84 16.34
CA ALA A 163 5.56 5.19 16.77
C ALA A 163 4.84 5.98 15.66
N ARG A 164 5.20 5.76 14.39
CA ARG A 164 4.49 6.34 13.23
C ARG A 164 3.06 5.81 13.12
N TYR A 165 2.84 4.50 13.28
CA TYR A 165 1.47 3.94 13.32
C TYR A 165 0.64 4.55 14.44
N ARG A 166 1.20 4.63 15.66
CA ARG A 166 0.49 5.20 16.80
C ARG A 166 0.14 6.68 16.60
N ARG A 167 1.04 7.45 15.96
CA ARG A 167 0.75 8.83 15.57
C ARG A 167 -0.39 8.90 14.57
N LEU A 168 -0.31 8.13 13.48
CA LEU A 168 -1.36 8.07 12.46
C LEU A 168 -2.72 7.73 13.10
N LEU A 169 -2.77 6.73 13.97
CA LEU A 169 -4.00 6.35 14.67
C LEU A 169 -4.54 7.48 15.55
N GLY A 170 -3.67 8.24 16.21
CA GLY A 170 -4.03 9.44 16.95
C GLY A 170 -4.63 10.54 16.07
N ASP A 171 -4.04 10.77 14.89
CA ASP A 171 -4.56 11.74 13.92
C ASP A 171 -5.92 11.29 13.35
N LEU A 172 -6.08 10.00 13.06
CA LEU A 172 -7.34 9.42 12.58
C LEU A 172 -8.44 9.45 13.62
N ALA A 173 -8.12 9.33 14.91
CA ALA A 173 -9.09 9.38 16.00
C ALA A 173 -9.86 10.72 16.06
N ALA A 174 -9.28 11.80 15.52
CA ALA A 174 -9.92 13.10 15.46
C ALA A 174 -10.96 13.22 14.32
N HIS A 175 -10.97 12.27 13.38
CA HIS A 175 -11.87 12.31 12.23
C HIS A 175 -13.27 11.75 12.58
N PRO A 176 -14.38 12.33 12.09
CA PRO A 176 -15.75 11.85 12.38
C PRO A 176 -16.06 10.41 11.98
N LEU A 177 -15.27 9.82 11.07
CA LEU A 177 -15.40 8.40 10.70
C LEU A 177 -14.83 7.44 11.75
N ALA A 178 -13.96 7.91 12.64
CA ALA A 178 -13.42 7.11 13.73
C ALA A 178 -14.55 6.59 14.62
N GLY A 179 -14.51 5.31 14.97
CA GLY A 179 -15.56 4.65 15.78
C GLY A 179 -16.87 4.38 15.04
N THR A 180 -17.02 4.81 13.79
CA THR A 180 -18.15 4.41 12.93
C THR A 180 -17.91 3.05 12.30
N ALA A 181 -18.99 2.41 11.83
CA ALA A 181 -18.92 1.07 11.27
C ALA A 181 -19.56 0.96 9.88
N THR A 182 -19.08 0.01 9.09
CA THR A 182 -19.71 -0.43 7.85
C THR A 182 -21.05 -1.11 8.14
N ARG A 183 -21.83 -1.39 7.09
CA ARG A 183 -23.07 -2.19 7.22
C ARG A 183 -22.84 -3.59 7.80
N ALA A 184 -21.63 -4.14 7.64
CA ALA A 184 -21.24 -5.43 8.21
C ALA A 184 -20.77 -5.35 9.67
N GLY A 185 -20.69 -4.13 10.24
CA GLY A 185 -20.22 -3.90 11.61
C GLY A 185 -18.71 -3.87 11.76
N ASP A 186 -17.96 -3.71 10.66
CA ASP A 186 -16.50 -3.52 10.68
C ASP A 186 -16.15 -2.03 10.86
N PRO A 187 -15.00 -1.65 11.43
CA PRO A 187 -14.58 -0.26 11.47
C PRO A 187 -14.56 0.38 10.09
N ALA A 188 -15.12 1.59 9.99
CA ALA A 188 -15.19 2.32 8.72
C ALA A 188 -13.82 2.87 8.28
N LEU A 189 -12.93 3.18 9.23
CA LEU A 189 -11.53 3.48 8.98
C LEU A 189 -10.67 2.28 9.32
N GLN A 190 -9.67 2.01 8.50
CA GLN A 190 -8.68 0.97 8.75
C GLN A 190 -7.27 1.44 8.44
N VAL A 191 -6.29 0.78 9.04
CA VAL A 191 -4.89 0.83 8.61
C VAL A 191 -4.44 -0.55 8.14
N SER A 192 -3.66 -0.60 7.05
CA SER A 192 -2.95 -1.80 6.61
C SER A 192 -1.58 -1.84 7.30
N LEU A 193 -1.13 -3.00 7.75
CA LEU A 193 0.10 -3.16 8.52
C LEU A 193 0.91 -4.37 8.05
N LYS A 194 2.16 -4.13 7.65
CA LYS A 194 3.16 -5.16 7.33
C LYS A 194 3.94 -5.52 8.58
N LEU A 195 4.00 -6.80 8.95
CA LEU A 195 4.60 -7.23 10.22
C LEU A 195 6.12 -7.27 10.15
N SER A 196 6.70 -7.47 8.96
CA SER A 196 8.15 -7.34 8.76
C SER A 196 8.71 -5.97 9.14
N SER A 197 7.88 -4.93 9.15
CA SER A 197 8.28 -3.59 9.57
C SER A 197 8.29 -3.40 11.09
N LEU A 198 7.93 -4.43 11.86
CA LEU A 198 7.96 -4.42 13.34
C LEU A 198 9.19 -5.11 13.94
N THR A 199 10.05 -5.70 13.10
CA THR A 199 11.33 -6.26 13.55
C THR A 199 12.29 -6.40 12.38
N TYR A 200 13.58 -6.15 12.64
CA TYR A 200 14.63 -6.40 11.66
C TYR A 200 14.95 -7.90 11.46
N ARG A 201 14.42 -8.78 12.33
CA ARG A 201 14.59 -10.24 12.25
C ARG A 201 13.24 -10.92 12.05
N PHE A 202 12.63 -10.65 10.91
CA PHE A 202 11.39 -11.27 10.48
C PHE A 202 11.70 -12.48 9.61
N THR A 203 11.82 -13.65 10.22
CA THR A 203 12.30 -14.85 9.52
C THR A 203 11.56 -16.12 9.95
N PRO A 204 11.22 -17.02 9.00
CA PRO A 204 10.60 -18.29 9.33
C PRO A 204 11.56 -19.28 10.02
N VAL A 205 12.88 -19.05 9.94
CA VAL A 205 13.89 -19.93 10.55
C VAL A 205 13.80 -19.93 12.08
N ASP A 206 13.53 -18.75 12.64
CA ASP A 206 13.28 -18.53 14.07
C ASP A 206 11.85 -18.01 14.22
N LEU A 207 10.87 -18.89 13.99
CA LEU A 207 9.45 -18.54 14.03
C LEU A 207 9.07 -17.96 15.40
N ASP A 208 9.40 -18.69 16.48
CA ASP A 208 9.05 -18.29 17.85
C ASP A 208 9.70 -16.96 18.24
N GLY A 209 10.98 -16.77 17.91
CA GLY A 209 11.66 -15.51 18.18
C GLY A 209 11.14 -14.36 17.33
N SER A 210 10.78 -14.61 16.06
CA SER A 210 10.17 -13.59 15.19
C SER A 210 8.82 -13.14 15.75
N VAL A 211 7.97 -14.09 16.13
CA VAL A 211 6.67 -13.82 16.77
C VAL A 211 6.85 -13.08 18.10
N ALA A 212 7.82 -13.50 18.93
CA ALA A 212 8.10 -12.85 20.20
C ALA A 212 8.59 -11.39 20.06
N ARG A 213 9.28 -11.05 18.96
CA ARG A 213 9.70 -9.68 18.64
C ARG A 213 8.57 -8.83 18.07
N VAL A 214 7.72 -9.41 17.23
CA VAL A 214 6.61 -8.69 16.54
C VAL A 214 5.43 -8.43 17.46
N ALA A 215 5.01 -9.45 18.22
CA ALA A 215 3.74 -9.40 18.97
C ALA A 215 3.63 -8.20 19.94
N PRO A 216 4.66 -7.82 20.73
CA PRO A 216 4.55 -6.67 21.61
C PRO A 216 4.31 -5.34 20.88
N ARG A 217 4.88 -5.15 19.68
CA ARG A 217 4.65 -3.94 18.87
C ARG A 217 3.27 -3.97 18.23
N LEU A 218 2.87 -5.13 17.71
CA LEU A 218 1.55 -5.35 17.13
C LEU A 218 0.43 -5.10 18.16
N GLU A 219 0.58 -5.60 19.38
CA GLU A 219 -0.35 -5.39 20.50
C GLU A 219 -0.48 -3.89 20.84
N ARG A 220 0.63 -3.15 20.94
CA ARG A 220 0.59 -1.69 21.19
C ARG A 220 -0.10 -0.91 20.07
N ILE A 221 0.07 -1.34 18.82
CA ILE A 221 -0.64 -0.75 17.67
C ILE A 221 -2.12 -1.10 17.73
N ALA A 222 -2.47 -2.34 18.09
CA ALA A 222 -3.85 -2.80 18.25
C ALA A 222 -4.58 -2.08 19.39
N ASP A 223 -3.93 -1.84 20.53
CA ASP A 223 -4.44 -1.00 21.61
C ASP A 223 -4.76 0.41 21.13
N ALA A 224 -3.80 1.04 20.43
CA ALA A 224 -3.98 2.39 19.89
C ALA A 224 -5.12 2.45 18.86
N ALA A 225 -5.23 1.44 18.00
CA ALA A 225 -6.27 1.38 16.96
C ALA A 225 -7.65 1.14 17.57
N ARG A 226 -7.76 0.24 18.55
CA ARG A 226 -8.99 0.00 19.32
C ARG A 226 -9.44 1.27 20.04
N ALA A 227 -8.52 1.99 20.68
CA ALA A 227 -8.81 3.26 21.36
C ALA A 227 -9.25 4.36 20.37
N ALA A 228 -8.66 4.39 19.17
CA ALA A 228 -9.01 5.31 18.11
C ALA A 228 -10.32 4.95 17.36
N GLY A 229 -10.89 3.76 17.60
CA GLY A 229 -12.04 3.28 16.81
C GLY A 229 -11.69 3.00 15.34
N VAL A 230 -10.45 2.58 15.06
CA VAL A 230 -9.91 2.28 13.74
C VAL A 230 -9.55 0.79 13.66
N GLY A 231 -9.85 0.13 12.54
CA GLY A 231 -9.48 -1.28 12.33
C GLY A 231 -8.02 -1.46 11.88
N ILE A 232 -7.49 -2.66 12.04
CA ILE A 232 -6.19 -3.07 11.50
C ILE A 232 -6.41 -4.24 10.54
N CYS A 233 -5.85 -4.13 9.34
CA CYS A 233 -5.72 -5.24 8.41
C CYS A 233 -4.23 -5.62 8.32
N VAL A 234 -3.87 -6.80 8.80
CA VAL A 234 -2.50 -7.32 8.64
C VAL A 234 -2.28 -7.75 7.20
N ASP A 235 -1.31 -7.14 6.53
CA ASP A 235 -1.01 -7.42 5.12
C ASP A 235 -0.29 -8.76 4.96
N ALA A 236 -0.52 -9.40 3.82
CA ALA A 236 0.22 -10.59 3.41
C ALA A 236 1.48 -10.14 2.67
N GLU A 237 2.61 -10.74 3.03
CA GLU A 237 3.93 -10.40 2.50
C GLU A 237 4.40 -11.52 1.55
N GLN A 238 5.70 -11.78 1.44
CA GLN A 238 6.23 -12.89 0.63
C GLN A 238 5.80 -14.25 1.21
N TYR A 239 5.65 -15.26 0.34
CA TYR A 239 5.29 -16.61 0.74
C TYR A 239 6.15 -17.18 1.90
N GLU A 240 7.46 -16.94 1.88
CA GLU A 240 8.38 -17.44 2.91
C GLU A 240 8.09 -16.92 4.33
N THR A 241 7.48 -15.73 4.47
CA THR A 241 7.17 -15.13 5.76
C THR A 241 5.71 -15.29 6.17
N ARG A 242 4.86 -15.86 5.30
CA ARG A 242 3.42 -16.08 5.57
C ARG A 242 3.17 -16.76 6.92
N ASP A 243 3.95 -17.78 7.24
CA ASP A 243 3.75 -18.54 8.47
C ASP A 243 4.13 -17.72 9.72
N VAL A 244 5.09 -16.79 9.60
CA VAL A 244 5.42 -15.81 10.64
C VAL A 244 4.28 -14.80 10.80
N VAL A 245 3.75 -14.28 9.69
CA VAL A 245 2.59 -13.38 9.70
C VAL A 245 1.41 -14.04 10.39
N TRP A 246 1.11 -15.27 10.01
CA TRP A 246 -0.02 -16.03 10.55
C TRP A 246 0.16 -16.36 12.04
N ALA A 247 1.35 -16.78 12.46
CA ALA A 247 1.62 -17.08 13.86
C ALA A 247 1.54 -15.83 14.75
N ALA A 248 2.06 -14.70 14.28
CA ALA A 248 1.95 -13.42 14.98
C ALA A 248 0.49 -12.95 15.07
N TRP A 249 -0.26 -13.06 13.97
CA TRP A 249 -1.69 -12.72 13.95
C TRP A 249 -2.47 -13.60 14.93
N GLN A 250 -2.23 -14.91 14.95
CA GLN A 250 -2.90 -15.82 15.87
C GLN A 250 -2.61 -15.48 17.33
N ARG A 251 -1.34 -15.25 17.67
CA ARG A 251 -0.93 -14.88 19.03
C ARG A 251 -1.69 -13.65 19.53
N THR A 252 -1.91 -12.66 18.67
CA THR A 252 -2.53 -11.39 19.07
C THR A 252 -4.07 -11.44 19.01
N PHE A 253 -4.65 -12.03 17.96
CA PHE A 253 -6.07 -11.86 17.63
C PHE A 253 -6.91 -13.15 17.69
N SER A 254 -6.32 -14.34 17.78
CA SER A 254 -7.10 -15.59 17.90
C SER A 254 -7.60 -15.84 19.33
N ALA A 255 -8.41 -16.90 19.50
CA ALA A 255 -8.87 -17.33 20.82
C ALA A 255 -7.71 -17.45 21.83
N GLY A 256 -7.84 -16.78 22.98
CA GLY A 256 -6.81 -16.72 24.02
C GLY A 256 -5.75 -15.63 23.83
N GLY A 257 -5.75 -14.92 22.70
CA GLY A 257 -4.91 -13.74 22.46
C GLY A 257 -5.45 -12.48 23.13
N PRO A 258 -4.61 -11.44 23.33
CA PRO A 258 -4.98 -10.20 24.03
C PRO A 258 -6.11 -9.40 23.34
N HIS A 259 -6.32 -9.58 22.03
CA HIS A 259 -7.35 -8.90 21.26
C HIS A 259 -8.39 -9.86 20.65
N ALA A 260 -8.57 -11.03 21.26
CA ALA A 260 -9.53 -12.03 20.79
C ALA A 260 -10.97 -11.50 20.70
N ASP A 261 -11.35 -10.55 21.57
CA ASP A 261 -12.69 -9.96 21.62
C ASP A 261 -12.91 -8.82 20.61
N TRP A 262 -11.87 -8.38 19.91
CA TRP A 262 -11.90 -7.14 19.14
C TRP A 262 -12.20 -7.31 17.64
N ARG A 263 -13.42 -6.95 17.22
CA ARG A 263 -13.85 -7.02 15.80
C ARG A 263 -13.01 -6.21 14.82
N GLY A 264 -12.22 -5.24 15.28
CA GLY A 264 -11.42 -4.38 14.41
C GLY A 264 -10.16 -5.05 13.83
N ALA A 265 -9.89 -6.30 14.18
CA ALA A 265 -8.83 -7.07 13.55
C ALA A 265 -9.20 -7.52 12.13
N GLY A 266 -8.19 -7.74 11.30
CA GLY A 266 -8.33 -8.29 9.96
C GLY A 266 -7.00 -8.79 9.43
N MET A 267 -7.05 -9.51 8.31
CA MET A 267 -5.88 -10.01 7.61
C MET A 267 -6.10 -10.15 6.10
N VAL A 268 -5.01 -10.16 5.35
CA VAL A 268 -5.00 -10.43 3.92
C VAL A 268 -4.75 -11.92 3.64
N VAL A 269 -5.42 -12.47 2.62
CA VAL A 269 -5.16 -13.80 2.06
C VAL A 269 -4.87 -13.66 0.56
N GLN A 270 -3.80 -14.29 0.08
CA GLN A 270 -3.36 -14.23 -1.32
C GLN A 270 -3.83 -15.46 -2.10
N ALA A 271 -4.75 -15.26 -3.04
CA ALA A 271 -5.39 -16.31 -3.83
C ALA A 271 -4.50 -16.93 -4.92
N TYR A 272 -3.38 -16.29 -5.28
CA TYR A 272 -2.43 -16.83 -6.27
C TYR A 272 -1.55 -17.97 -5.74
N LEU A 273 -1.54 -18.19 -4.42
CA LEU A 273 -0.73 -19.23 -3.79
C LEU A 273 -1.39 -20.58 -4.02
N ARG A 274 -0.58 -21.60 -4.31
CA ARG A 274 -1.07 -22.96 -4.60
C ARG A 274 -1.81 -23.60 -3.43
N ASP A 275 -1.52 -23.16 -2.20
CA ASP A 275 -2.17 -23.63 -0.99
C ASP A 275 -3.07 -22.57 -0.33
N ALA A 276 -3.53 -21.57 -1.10
CA ALA A 276 -4.41 -20.50 -0.62
C ALA A 276 -5.70 -21.06 0.02
N ASP A 277 -6.32 -22.08 -0.57
CA ASP A 277 -7.54 -22.71 -0.05
C ASP A 277 -7.30 -23.29 1.35
N ARG A 278 -6.20 -24.05 1.52
CA ARG A 278 -5.82 -24.64 2.81
C ARG A 278 -5.52 -23.55 3.85
N HIS A 279 -4.88 -22.45 3.45
CA HIS A 279 -4.62 -21.34 4.35
C HIS A 279 -5.94 -20.65 4.75
N LEU A 280 -6.86 -20.45 3.82
CA LEU A 280 -8.17 -19.87 4.08
C LEU A 280 -9.00 -20.74 5.03
N ASP A 281 -8.99 -22.07 4.87
CA ASP A 281 -9.64 -22.99 5.81
C ASP A 281 -9.11 -22.80 7.24
N ALA A 282 -7.80 -22.68 7.41
CA ALA A 282 -7.19 -22.42 8.72
C ALA A 282 -7.60 -21.06 9.32
N VAL A 283 -7.76 -20.03 8.48
CA VAL A 283 -8.24 -18.70 8.89
C VAL A 283 -9.71 -18.75 9.32
N ILE A 284 -10.56 -19.44 8.57
CA ILE A 284 -11.99 -19.64 8.89
C ILE A 284 -12.12 -20.40 10.21
N ASP A 285 -11.35 -21.46 10.39
CA ASP A 285 -11.31 -22.24 11.62
C ASP A 285 -10.88 -21.40 12.84
N ALA A 286 -9.90 -20.51 12.66
CA ALA A 286 -9.50 -19.58 13.71
C ALA A 286 -10.64 -18.60 14.06
N ALA A 287 -11.40 -18.13 13.07
CA ALA A 287 -12.58 -17.28 13.29
C ALA A 287 -13.67 -18.00 14.09
N HIS A 288 -13.95 -19.26 13.75
CA HIS A 288 -14.91 -20.09 14.50
C HIS A 288 -14.47 -20.29 15.96
N ARG A 289 -13.20 -20.64 16.20
CA ARG A 289 -12.67 -20.82 17.57
C ARG A 289 -12.67 -19.53 18.37
N ARG A 290 -12.38 -18.40 17.72
CA ARG A 290 -12.34 -17.07 18.32
C ARG A 290 -13.73 -16.59 18.77
N GLY A 291 -14.79 -16.96 18.05
CA GLY A 291 -16.17 -16.56 18.35
C GLY A 291 -16.49 -15.08 18.05
N VAL A 292 -15.51 -14.31 17.58
CA VAL A 292 -15.66 -12.91 17.16
C VAL A 292 -15.21 -12.80 15.69
N PRO A 293 -16.09 -12.35 14.78
CA PRO A 293 -15.73 -12.11 13.39
C PRO A 293 -14.61 -11.09 13.22
N PHE A 294 -13.82 -11.27 12.16
CA PHE A 294 -12.79 -10.34 11.71
C PHE A 294 -12.78 -10.28 10.18
N GLN A 295 -12.23 -9.20 9.62
CA GLN A 295 -12.22 -9.01 8.18
C GLN A 295 -11.13 -9.86 7.51
N VAL A 296 -11.48 -10.56 6.43
CA VAL A 296 -10.53 -11.21 5.52
C VAL A 296 -10.53 -10.47 4.20
N ARG A 297 -9.38 -9.87 3.83
CA ARG A 297 -9.19 -9.21 2.54
C ARG A 297 -8.55 -10.19 1.56
N LEU A 298 -9.36 -10.74 0.67
CA LEU A 298 -8.89 -11.64 -0.39
C LEU A 298 -8.28 -10.82 -1.55
N VAL A 299 -7.02 -11.09 -1.87
CA VAL A 299 -6.29 -10.46 -2.99
C VAL A 299 -5.74 -11.53 -3.92
N LYS A 300 -5.29 -11.17 -5.13
CA LYS A 300 -4.53 -12.12 -5.97
C LYS A 300 -3.17 -12.41 -5.33
N GLY A 301 -2.31 -11.39 -5.26
CA GLY A 301 -0.95 -11.46 -4.75
C GLY A 301 -0.13 -10.31 -5.32
N ALA A 302 0.92 -9.87 -4.62
CA ALA A 302 1.75 -8.73 -5.02
C ALA A 302 3.22 -9.10 -5.28
N TYR A 303 3.62 -10.36 -5.04
CA TYR A 303 5.01 -10.81 -5.08
C TYR A 303 5.28 -11.86 -6.17
N TRP A 304 4.45 -11.90 -7.23
CA TRP A 304 4.51 -12.96 -8.25
C TRP A 304 5.87 -13.05 -8.96
N ASP A 305 6.44 -11.92 -9.39
CA ASP A 305 7.76 -11.89 -10.02
C ASP A 305 8.91 -12.26 -9.06
N TYR A 306 8.70 -12.13 -7.76
CA TYR A 306 9.70 -12.52 -6.74
C TYR A 306 9.62 -14.01 -6.40
N GLU A 307 8.42 -14.60 -6.47
CA GLU A 307 8.16 -16.00 -6.12
C GLU A 307 8.31 -16.98 -7.29
N THR A 308 8.56 -16.49 -8.50
CA THR A 308 8.75 -17.28 -9.74
C THR A 308 10.22 -17.35 -10.15
#